data_AF-A0A1H0AHW7-F1
#
_entry.id   AF-A0A1H0AHW7-F1
#
_cell.length_a   1.000
_cell.length_b   1.000
_cell.length_c   1.000
_cell.angle_alpha   90.00
_cell.angle_beta   90.00
_cell.angle_gamma   90.00
#
_symmetry.space_group_name_H-M   'P 1'
#
loop_
_entity.id
_entity.type
_entity.pdbx_description
1 polymer ?
#
loop_
_entity_poly.entity_id
_entity_poly.type
_entity_poly.pdbx_seq_one_letter_code
_entity_poly.pdbx_strand_id
1 'polypeptide(L)'
;MAKIVYLPAKDCIFFRLGFCLYEEILNPGYFTKFRCKILQKWEKDYDNLLDRAEIFGLDLEMVEKIWSKGDLQRYEEMKTCSRFQEGGDSLCRYLYGDICLLNLPECKGRCDFFQLSGDKK
;
A
#
# COMPACT_ATOMS: atom_id res chain seq x y z
N MET A 1 12.13 -41.85 -4.10
CA MET A 1 11.09 -41.20 -4.94
C MET A 1 11.08 -39.72 -4.60
N ALA A 2 11.34 -38.84 -5.57
CA ALA A 2 11.30 -37.40 -5.33
C ALA A 2 9.84 -36.94 -5.25
N LYS A 3 9.48 -36.17 -4.22
CA LYS A 3 8.15 -35.57 -4.07
C LYS A 3 8.06 -34.39 -5.04
N ILE A 4 7.22 -34.51 -6.07
CA ILE A 4 6.94 -33.38 -6.97
C ILE A 4 6.02 -32.43 -6.20
N VAL A 5 6.54 -31.24 -5.87
CA VAL A 5 5.77 -30.19 -5.20
C VAL A 5 5.43 -29.13 -6.24
N TYR A 6 4.15 -28.84 -6.43
CA TYR A 6 3.71 -27.71 -7.22
C TYR A 6 3.92 -26.44 -6.38
N LEU A 7 4.51 -25.39 -6.96
CA LEU A 7 4.73 -24.10 -6.29
C LEU A 7 3.75 -23.07 -6.87
N PRO A 8 2.45 -23.10 -6.50
CA PRO A 8 1.49 -22.12 -6.99
C PRO A 8 1.70 -20.80 -6.25
N ALA A 9 1.44 -19.68 -6.94
CA ALA A 9 1.65 -18.35 -6.38
C ALA A 9 0.96 -18.12 -5.04
N LYS A 10 -0.28 -18.58 -4.90
CA LYS A 10 -1.10 -18.46 -3.68
C LYS A 10 -0.47 -19.02 -2.41
N ASP A 11 0.46 -19.97 -2.54
CA ASP A 11 1.11 -20.60 -1.39
C ASP A 11 2.38 -19.83 -0.98
N CYS A 12 2.81 -18.82 -1.75
CA CYS A 12 3.98 -18.00 -1.46
C CYS A 12 3.69 -16.91 -0.41
N ILE A 13 4.57 -16.69 0.56
CA ILE A 13 4.41 -15.61 1.56
C ILE A 13 4.33 -14.22 0.92
N PHE A 14 4.99 -14.03 -0.23
CA PHE A 14 5.06 -12.77 -0.96
C PHE A 14 3.82 -12.51 -1.83
N PHE A 15 2.92 -13.49 -1.96
CA PHE A 15 1.75 -13.36 -2.80
C PHE A 15 0.65 -12.54 -2.12
N ARG A 16 0.14 -11.51 -2.81
CA ARG A 16 -1.07 -10.78 -2.42
C ARG A 16 -1.92 -10.48 -3.64
N LEU A 17 -3.16 -10.97 -3.65
CA LEU A 17 -4.16 -10.69 -4.70
C LEU A 17 -3.64 -10.84 -6.15
N GLY A 18 -2.72 -11.77 -6.41
CA GLY A 18 -2.13 -11.98 -7.74
C GLY A 18 -0.76 -11.33 -7.97
N PHE A 19 -0.30 -10.48 -7.04
CA PHE A 19 0.94 -9.70 -7.18
C PHE A 19 2.01 -10.14 -6.18
N CYS A 20 3.27 -9.84 -6.51
CA CYS A 20 4.43 -10.23 -5.73
C CYS A 20 4.96 -9.04 -4.92
N LEU A 21 4.96 -9.15 -3.58
CA LEU A 21 5.51 -8.16 -2.66
C LEU A 21 7.02 -8.27 -2.43
N TYR A 22 7.70 -9.25 -3.04
CA TYR A 22 9.09 -9.56 -2.72
C TYR A 22 10.00 -8.33 -2.81
N GLU A 23 9.91 -7.56 -3.89
CA GLU A 23 10.76 -6.37 -4.11
C GLU A 23 10.55 -5.30 -3.04
N GLU A 24 9.31 -5.13 -2.57
CA GLU A 24 9.00 -4.20 -1.49
C GLU A 24 9.51 -4.71 -0.14
N ILE A 25 9.31 -5.98 0.19
CA ILE A 25 9.77 -6.54 1.47
C ILE A 25 11.29 -6.50 1.56
N LEU A 26 11.99 -6.69 0.43
CA LEU A 26 13.43 -6.61 0.38
C LEU A 26 13.94 -5.19 0.67
N ASN A 27 13.31 -4.17 0.09
CA ASN A 27 13.69 -2.76 0.29
C ASN A 27 12.45 -1.86 0.39
N PRO A 28 11.86 -1.74 1.60
CA PRO A 28 10.67 -0.93 1.80
C PRO A 28 10.88 0.52 1.36
N GLY A 29 9.97 1.06 0.55
CA GLY A 29 10.01 2.43 0.06
C GLY A 29 11.05 2.72 -1.03
N TYR A 30 11.88 1.75 -1.45
CA TYR A 30 12.88 1.96 -2.49
C TYR A 30 12.25 2.31 -3.84
N PHE A 31 11.16 1.60 -4.19
CA PHE A 31 10.45 1.82 -5.44
C PHE A 31 9.22 2.73 -5.23
N THR A 32 9.43 4.04 -5.36
CA THR A 32 8.34 5.04 -5.27
C THR A 32 7.19 4.80 -6.25
N LYS A 33 7.44 4.08 -7.36
CA LYS A 33 6.43 3.66 -8.34
C LYS A 33 5.37 2.70 -7.78
N PHE A 34 5.65 2.00 -6.69
CA PHE A 34 4.69 1.06 -6.07
C PHE A 34 3.66 1.78 -5.22
N ARG A 35 4.04 2.92 -4.64
CA ARG A 35 3.18 3.71 -3.75
C ARG A 35 1.89 4.14 -4.44
N CYS A 36 0.82 4.21 -3.66
CA CYS A 36 -0.47 4.68 -4.15
C CYS A 36 -0.41 6.19 -4.43
N LYS A 37 -0.75 6.59 -5.66
CA LYS A 37 -0.70 8.01 -6.08
C LYS A 37 -1.63 8.91 -5.27
N ILE A 38 -2.80 8.40 -4.86
CA ILE A 38 -3.74 9.17 -4.04
C ILE A 38 -3.18 9.39 -2.63
N LEU A 39 -2.60 8.35 -2.01
CA LEU A 39 -1.97 8.50 -0.69
C LEU A 39 -0.76 9.44 -0.74
N GLN A 40 0.09 9.33 -1.77
CA GLN A 40 1.19 10.27 -1.98
C GLN A 40 0.70 11.73 -2.07
N LYS A 41 -0.46 11.95 -2.68
CA LYS A 41 -1.06 13.28 -2.73
C LYS A 41 -1.50 13.74 -1.34
N TRP A 42 -2.16 12.89 -0.56
CA TRP A 42 -2.60 13.23 0.79
C TRP A 42 -1.43 13.48 1.74
N GLU A 43 -0.36 12.69 1.66
CA GLU A 43 0.86 12.93 2.42
C GLU A 43 1.43 14.30 2.09
N LYS A 44 1.54 14.65 0.81
CA LYS A 44 1.99 15.97 0.40
C LYS A 44 1.07 17.09 0.89
N ASP A 45 -0.25 16.89 0.85
CA ASP A 45 -1.22 17.86 1.35
C ASP A 45 -1.14 18.03 2.88
N TYR A 46 -0.82 16.95 3.60
CA TYR A 46 -0.56 16.98 5.04
C TYR A 46 0.76 17.66 5.38
N ASP A 47 1.84 17.37 4.66
CA ASP A 47 3.13 18.05 4.81
C ASP A 47 2.97 19.57 4.60
N ASN A 48 2.24 19.98 3.55
CA ASN A 48 1.93 21.39 3.32
C ASN A 48 1.10 22.03 4.45
N LEU A 49 0.25 21.24 5.12
CA LEU A 49 -0.52 21.70 6.27
C LEU A 49 0.39 21.90 7.48
N LEU A 50 1.33 20.99 7.72
CA LEU A 50 2.34 21.11 8.78
C LEU A 50 3.22 22.34 8.58
N ASP A 51 3.75 22.54 7.38
CA ASP A 51 4.57 23.71 7.05
C ASP A 51 3.82 25.03 7.35
N ARG A 52 2.54 25.09 7.02
CA ARG A 52 1.69 26.25 7.33
C ARG A 52 1.45 26.39 8.83
N ALA A 53 1.19 25.29 9.51
CA ALA A 53 0.94 25.28 10.94
C ALA A 53 2.13 25.82 11.72
N GLU A 54 3.36 25.45 11.32
CA GLU A 54 4.59 25.99 11.90
C GLU A 54 4.69 27.51 11.72
N ILE A 55 4.39 28.02 10.52
CA ILE A 55 4.39 29.47 10.24
C ILE A 55 3.38 30.22 11.11
N PHE A 56 2.20 29.65 11.33
CA PHE A 56 1.14 30.23 12.14
C PHE A 56 1.25 29.93 13.64
N GLY A 57 2.27 29.16 14.07
CA GLY A 57 2.45 28.74 15.45
C GLY A 57 1.29 27.91 15.99
N LEU A 58 0.61 27.13 15.13
CA LEU A 58 -0.48 26.25 15.53
C LEU A 58 0.08 25.01 16.24
N ASP A 59 -0.63 24.54 17.26
CA ASP A 59 -0.33 23.26 17.89
C ASP A 59 -0.75 22.07 17.01
N LEU A 60 -0.20 20.89 17.31
CA LEU A 60 -0.49 19.66 16.57
C LEU A 60 -1.95 19.19 16.72
N GLU A 61 -2.60 19.45 17.85
CA GLU A 61 -4.00 19.05 18.09
C GLU A 61 -4.95 19.82 17.16
N MET A 62 -4.65 21.10 16.92
CA MET A 62 -5.36 21.96 16.00
C MET A 62 -5.13 21.54 14.56
N VAL A 63 -3.91 21.12 14.20
CA VAL A 63 -3.58 20.55 12.89
C VAL A 63 -4.39 19.27 12.64
N GLU A 64 -4.43 18.35 13.59
CA GLU A 64 -5.23 17.13 13.48
C GLU A 64 -6.72 17.46 13.31
N LYS A 65 -7.26 18.40 14.09
CA LYS A 65 -8.66 18.86 13.94
C LYS A 65 -8.94 19.45 12.57
N ILE A 66 -7.99 20.20 12.00
CA ILE A 66 -8.13 20.74 10.64
C ILE A 66 -8.08 19.60 9.62
N TRP A 67 -7.14 18.68 9.78
CA TRP A 67 -6.96 17.56 8.87
C TRP A 67 -8.19 16.67 8.82
N SER A 68 -8.75 16.25 9.97
CA SER A 68 -9.90 15.34 10.06
C SER A 68 -11.18 15.89 9.41
N LYS A 69 -11.33 17.21 9.27
CA LYS A 69 -12.48 17.80 8.56
C LYS A 69 -12.56 17.39 7.09
N GLY A 70 -11.44 16.97 6.50
CA GLY A 70 -11.33 16.53 5.11
C GLY A 70 -11.65 15.05 4.86
N ASP A 71 -12.03 14.25 5.86
CA ASP A 71 -12.15 12.79 5.70
C ASP A 71 -13.12 12.36 4.59
N LEU A 72 -14.31 12.96 4.53
CA LEU A 72 -15.29 12.68 3.49
C LEU A 72 -14.79 13.09 2.09
N GLN A 73 -14.10 14.24 2.01
CA GLN A 73 -13.55 14.71 0.74
C GLN A 73 -12.44 13.80 0.24
N ARG A 74 -11.55 13.34 1.14
CA ARG A 74 -10.51 12.36 0.81
C ARG A 74 -11.13 11.03 0.39
N TYR A 75 -12.20 10.58 1.04
CA TYR A 75 -12.90 9.37 0.60
C TYR A 75 -13.41 9.48 -0.84
N GLU A 76 -14.07 10.59 -1.18
CA GLU A 76 -14.52 10.84 -2.56
C GLU A 76 -13.35 11.00 -3.54
N GLU A 77 -12.25 11.61 -3.11
CA GLU A 77 -11.04 11.69 -3.93
C GLU A 77 -10.45 10.31 -4.23
N MET A 78 -10.46 9.38 -3.28
CA MET A 78 -9.99 8.02 -3.51
C MET A 78 -10.77 7.32 -4.63
N LYS A 79 -12.08 7.57 -4.72
CA LYS A 79 -12.95 7.04 -5.79
C LYS A 79 -12.64 7.62 -7.17
N THR A 80 -11.93 8.75 -7.26
CA THR A 80 -11.51 9.31 -8.56
C THR A 80 -10.43 8.48 -9.25
N CYS A 81 -9.74 7.60 -8.52
CA CYS A 81 -8.76 6.69 -9.11
C CYS A 81 -9.47 5.68 -10.03
N SER A 82 -9.09 5.62 -11.31
CA SER A 82 -9.69 4.70 -12.29
C SER A 82 -9.50 3.22 -11.98
N ARG A 83 -8.55 2.90 -11.09
CA ARG A 83 -8.24 1.53 -10.64
C ARG A 83 -8.78 1.25 -9.23
N PHE A 84 -9.57 2.18 -8.67
CA PHE A 84 -10.18 2.03 -7.37
C PHE A 84 -11.17 0.87 -7.37
N GLN A 85 -11.08 0.04 -6.33
CA GLN A 85 -12.09 -0.95 -6.01
C GLN A 85 -12.29 -0.92 -4.51
N GLU A 86 -13.55 -0.86 -4.07
CA GLU A 86 -13.88 -0.90 -2.66
C GLU A 86 -13.30 -2.18 -2.02
N GLY A 87 -12.50 -1.98 -0.97
CA GLY A 87 -12.00 -3.04 -0.10
C GLY A 87 -12.79 -3.02 1.21
N GLY A 88 -12.81 -4.14 1.94
CA GLY A 88 -13.48 -4.22 3.25
C GLY A 88 -12.83 -3.30 4.28
N ASP A 89 -11.81 -3.79 4.98
CA ASP A 89 -11.15 -3.05 6.08
C ASP A 89 -10.28 -1.87 5.62
N SER A 90 -9.99 -1.79 4.31
CA SER A 90 -9.17 -0.76 3.69
C SER A 90 -9.99 0.02 2.67
N LEU A 91 -9.73 1.33 2.54
CA LEU A 91 -10.41 2.20 1.56
C LEU A 91 -10.44 1.60 0.14
N CYS A 92 -9.34 0.97 -0.30
CA CYS A 92 -9.22 0.32 -1.60
C CYS A 92 -8.71 -1.12 -1.43
N ARG A 93 -9.32 -2.08 -2.12
CA ARG A 93 -8.96 -3.50 -2.10
C ARG A 93 -7.50 -3.78 -2.46
N TYR A 94 -6.92 -2.95 -3.32
CA TYR A 94 -5.54 -3.09 -3.79
C TYR A 94 -4.54 -2.30 -2.96
N LEU A 95 -4.99 -1.63 -1.90
CA LEU A 95 -4.10 -0.93 -1.00
C LEU A 95 -3.50 -1.90 0.01
N TYR A 96 -2.17 -1.91 0.11
CA TYR A 96 -1.42 -2.67 1.09
C TYR A 96 -0.41 -1.74 1.77
N GLY A 97 -0.70 -1.32 3.00
CA GLY A 97 0.03 -0.20 3.62
C GLY A 97 -0.18 1.07 2.79
N ASP A 98 0.89 1.62 2.25
CA ASP A 98 0.90 2.78 1.35
C ASP A 98 1.05 2.40 -0.14
N ILE A 99 1.08 1.11 -0.46
CA ILE A 99 1.37 0.56 -1.79
C ILE A 99 0.11 0.17 -2.52
N CYS A 100 0.11 0.43 -3.83
CA CYS A 100 -0.89 -0.10 -4.74
C CYS A 100 -0.41 -1.44 -5.31
N LEU A 101 -1.03 -2.55 -4.91
CA LEU A 101 -0.69 -3.89 -5.37
C LEU A 101 -0.70 -4.00 -6.90
N LEU A 102 -1.56 -3.22 -7.55
CA LEU A 102 -1.67 -3.14 -9.00
C LEU A 102 -0.45 -2.53 -9.73
N ASN A 103 0.52 -1.97 -8.98
CA ASN A 103 1.79 -1.48 -9.51
C ASN A 103 2.94 -2.48 -9.31
N LEU A 104 2.71 -3.56 -8.54
CA LEU A 104 3.68 -4.62 -8.33
C LEU A 104 3.69 -5.59 -9.51
N PRO A 105 4.78 -6.36 -9.69
CA PRO A 105 4.81 -7.43 -10.67
C PRO A 105 3.84 -8.57 -10.31
N GLU A 106 3.31 -9.24 -11.33
CA GLU A 106 2.48 -10.44 -11.14
C GLU A 106 3.28 -11.57 -10.46
N CYS A 107 2.65 -12.26 -9.51
CA CYS A 107 3.28 -13.39 -8.83
C CYS A 107 2.97 -14.70 -9.56
N LYS A 108 4.00 -15.33 -10.13
CA LYS A 108 3.88 -16.63 -10.81
C LYS A 108 4.05 -17.83 -9.87
N GLY A 109 4.55 -17.62 -8.65
CA GLY A 109 4.79 -18.68 -7.65
C GLY A 109 5.96 -19.62 -7.93
N ARG A 110 6.54 -19.57 -9.13
CA ARG A 110 7.74 -20.35 -9.49
C ARG A 110 8.91 -19.40 -9.65
N CYS A 111 9.54 -19.03 -8.55
CA CYS A 111 10.76 -18.21 -8.53
C CYS A 111 11.71 -18.69 -7.43
N ASP A 112 12.96 -18.28 -7.52
CA ASP A 112 14.02 -18.63 -6.56
C ASP A 112 13.74 -18.11 -5.15
N PHE A 113 12.83 -17.14 -5.02
CA PHE A 113 12.42 -16.53 -3.75
C PHE A 113 11.13 -17.12 -3.18
N PHE A 114 10.59 -18.20 -3.75
CA PHE A 114 9.36 -18.81 -3.24
C PHE A 114 9.55 -19.32 -1.81
N GLN A 115 8.66 -18.92 -0.90
CA GLN A 115 8.61 -19.43 0.47
C GLN A 115 7.18 -19.79 0.83
N LEU A 116 6.96 -20.97 1.41
CA LEU A 116 5.63 -21.45 1.78
C LEU A 116 5.02 -20.62 2.91
N SER A 117 3.77 -20.22 2.71
CA SER A 117 2.94 -19.57 3.72
C SER A 117 2.67 -20.53 4.87
N GLY A 118 3.44 -20.40 5.96
CA GLY A 118 3.34 -21.25 7.14
C GLY A 118 4.67 -21.86 7.60
N ASP A 119 5.68 -21.89 6.74
CA ASP A 119 7.06 -22.20 7.14
C ASP A 119 7.71 -20.95 7.76
N LYS A 120 7.25 -20.59 8.95
CA LYS A 120 8.01 -19.66 9.81
C LYS A 120 9.25 -20.42 10.30
N LYS A 121 10.42 -20.09 9.75
CA LYS A 121 11.69 -20.30 10.46
C LYS A 121 11.96 -19.14 11.40
#